data_AF-A0AAR5PUU5-F1
#
_entry.id   AF-A0AAR5PUU5-F1
#
_cell.length_a   1.000
_cell.length_b   1.000
_cell.length_c   1.000
_cell.angle_alpha   90.00
_cell.angle_beta   90.00
_cell.angle_gamma   90.00
#
_symmetry.space_group_name_H-M   'P 1'
#
loop_
_entity.id
_entity.type
_entity.pdbx_description
1 polymer ?
#
loop_
_entity_poly.entity_id
_entity_poly.type
_entity_poly.pdbx_seq_one_letter_code
_entity_poly.pdbx_strand_id
1 'polypeptide(L)'
;MISHTFFKSRLCILQVLTNSDVKNSVNTFQLSKKYAKRLVKISILNIIYQRIAISEKEFEVKNYQNIPYRVCKRKSQNTFIRVYYHSASNGIIEAIEKDYLKEIAMHIIGKDSDELLETYNIKIKYNKQDSKSNQKSSAVKAATMEYFKVLTGIPGKKWQEDNVKMSFEIFYNKGVPIEYEPPNFEPTKELLCSNPNNLTSLGNISTGFHKVISWGRGANFAEVRKLTHSENSSVPVSNAKNNLLEDDDNMEDIPELKRKHNNGTCGENASKKHKLQVISPNSDISTNGEIDWGNISILSSEDDTYCPCKWRLPDKYETIKCTKCFGKVHLACHGYISIEAVDKTKFSCYTCVYSRTNQNKLNKMNMLMKMRAILYGIRLEKSIPCEIQLATKNEAAYILEQLDSLGVFDWSSSSFIKINDKSLSSAILATFNFEDSRYLK
;
A
#
# COMPACT_ATOMS: atom_id res chain seq x y z
N MET A 1 36.74 -13.93 13.01
CA MET A 1 35.84 -13.03 13.74
C MET A 1 35.68 -11.77 12.90
N ILE A 2 34.58 -11.63 12.16
CA ILE A 2 34.36 -10.47 11.29
C ILE A 2 33.01 -9.86 11.64
N SER A 3 33.07 -8.61 12.08
CA SER A 3 31.97 -7.75 12.49
C SER A 3 31.13 -7.34 11.27
N HIS A 4 29.81 -7.55 11.34
CA HIS A 4 28.87 -7.04 10.34
C HIS A 4 28.29 -5.69 10.78
N THR A 5 28.81 -4.61 10.20
CA THR A 5 28.16 -3.29 10.23
C THR A 5 26.97 -3.28 9.26
N PHE A 6 25.77 -3.57 9.80
CA PHE A 6 24.50 -3.47 9.07
C PHE A 6 24.14 -2.00 8.81
N PHE A 7 24.12 -1.58 7.54
CA PHE A 7 23.51 -0.30 7.14
C PHE A 7 21.97 -0.36 7.21
N LYS A 8 21.39 0.66 7.84
CA LYS A 8 19.97 0.83 8.21
C LYS A 8 18.99 0.62 7.05
N SER A 9 18.11 -0.39 7.15
CA SER A 9 16.94 -0.51 6.26
C SER A 9 15.90 0.60 6.57
N ARG A 10 15.52 1.37 5.54
CA ARG A 10 14.54 2.48 5.60
C ARG A 10 13.08 2.04 5.79
N LEU A 11 12.79 0.74 5.93
CA LEU A 11 11.46 0.18 6.27
C LEU A 11 10.93 0.61 7.66
N CYS A 12 11.77 1.26 8.46
CA CYS A 12 11.49 1.63 9.85
C CYS A 12 10.98 3.08 10.04
N ILE A 13 10.98 3.93 8.99
CA ILE A 13 10.64 5.37 9.13
C ILE A 13 9.13 5.61 9.37
N LEU A 14 8.27 4.65 9.00
CA LEU A 14 6.82 4.75 9.18
C LEU A 14 6.29 4.12 10.48
N GLN A 15 7.16 3.68 11.40
CA GLN A 15 6.71 2.98 12.61
C GLN A 15 6.40 3.91 13.78
N VAL A 16 6.97 5.11 13.82
CA VAL A 16 6.85 6.01 14.97
C VAL A 16 5.99 7.21 14.60
N LEU A 17 4.99 7.48 15.42
CA LEU A 17 4.18 8.70 15.37
C LEU A 17 4.87 9.81 16.18
N THR A 18 5.10 10.96 15.56
CA THR A 18 5.69 12.14 16.21
C THR A 18 4.67 13.26 16.44
N ASN A 19 4.99 14.20 17.33
CA ASN A 19 4.18 15.42 17.50
C ASN A 19 4.08 16.24 16.21
N SER A 20 5.14 16.26 15.40
CA SER A 20 5.16 16.95 14.11
C SER A 20 4.15 16.33 13.14
N ASP A 21 4.06 15.00 13.10
CA ASP A 21 3.10 14.31 12.24
C ASP A 21 1.66 14.68 12.58
N VAL A 22 1.31 14.71 13.88
CA VAL A 22 -0.04 15.11 14.32
C VAL A 22 -0.29 16.60 14.07
N LYS A 23 0.65 17.46 14.43
CA LYS A 23 0.52 18.91 14.24
C LYS A 23 0.29 19.27 12.77
N ASN A 24 1.02 18.62 11.87
CA ASN A 24 1.01 18.91 10.44
C ASN A 24 -0.09 18.19 9.67
N SER A 25 -0.74 17.18 10.28
CA SER A 25 -1.79 16.38 9.63
C SER A 25 -3.00 17.19 9.19
N VAL A 26 -3.24 18.37 9.78
CA VAL A 26 -4.37 19.24 9.46
C VAL A 26 -4.05 20.28 8.37
N ASN A 27 -2.80 20.32 7.89
CA ASN A 27 -2.34 21.38 7.00
C ASN A 27 -2.60 21.06 5.52
N THR A 28 -2.36 19.82 5.10
CA THR A 28 -2.56 19.39 3.71
C THR A 28 -3.06 17.95 3.65
N PHE A 29 -3.74 17.63 2.56
CA PHE A 29 -4.18 16.26 2.27
C PHE A 29 -3.03 15.24 2.35
N GLN A 30 -1.84 15.58 1.82
CA GLN A 30 -0.69 14.67 1.82
C GLN A 30 -0.09 14.43 3.20
N LEU A 31 0.01 15.48 4.02
CA LEU A 31 0.46 15.35 5.41
C LEU A 31 -0.54 14.56 6.26
N SER A 32 -1.84 14.78 6.03
CA SER A 32 -2.90 13.97 6.62
C SER A 32 -2.80 12.50 6.20
N LYS A 33 -2.60 12.22 4.91
CA LYS A 33 -2.45 10.86 4.37
C LYS A 33 -1.26 10.14 5.02
N LYS A 34 -0.12 10.83 5.15
CA LYS A 34 1.06 10.30 5.86
C LYS A 34 0.76 9.97 7.32
N TYR A 35 0.00 10.82 8.01
CA TYR A 35 -0.47 10.56 9.37
C TYR A 35 -1.41 9.34 9.42
N ALA A 36 -2.42 9.27 8.55
CA ALA A 36 -3.39 8.17 8.49
C ALA A 36 -2.71 6.81 8.22
N LYS A 37 -1.78 6.74 7.26
CA LYS A 37 -0.97 5.53 6.98
C LYS A 37 -0.23 5.04 8.24
N ARG A 38 0.39 5.95 9.00
CA ARG A 38 1.09 5.58 10.24
C ARG A 38 0.11 5.12 11.31
N LEU A 39 -0.99 5.84 11.49
CA LEU A 39 -2.01 5.52 12.46
C LEU A 39 -2.57 4.11 12.24
N VAL A 40 -3.01 3.80 11.02
CA VAL A 40 -3.53 2.46 10.64
C VAL A 40 -2.51 1.36 10.90
N LYS A 41 -1.24 1.58 10.52
CA LYS A 41 -0.17 0.61 10.75
C LYS A 41 0.10 0.36 12.24
N ILE A 42 0.01 1.40 13.07
CA ILE A 42 0.12 1.30 14.52
C ILE A 42 -1.09 0.57 15.10
N SER A 43 -2.31 0.88 14.62
CA SER A 43 -3.55 0.21 15.04
C SER A 43 -3.49 -1.29 14.83
N ILE A 44 -3.21 -1.74 13.60
CA ILE A 44 -3.13 -3.16 13.25
C ILE A 44 -2.16 -3.89 14.19
N LEU A 45 -0.96 -3.32 14.37
CA LEU A 45 0.06 -3.94 15.21
C LEU A 45 -0.34 -4.00 16.69
N ASN A 46 -0.92 -2.93 17.21
CA ASN A 46 -1.28 -2.89 18.63
C ASN A 46 -2.48 -3.79 18.91
N ILE A 47 -3.43 -3.93 17.97
CA ILE A 47 -4.49 -4.95 18.04
C ILE A 47 -3.87 -6.35 18.09
N ILE A 48 -2.96 -6.67 17.16
CA ILE A 48 -2.25 -7.97 17.15
C ILE A 48 -1.53 -8.20 18.49
N TYR A 49 -0.80 -7.21 18.98
CA TYR A 49 -0.07 -7.29 20.25
C TYR A 49 -1.00 -7.56 21.45
N GLN A 50 -2.19 -6.93 21.48
CA GLN A 50 -3.16 -7.13 22.56
C GLN A 50 -3.92 -8.45 22.47
N ARG A 51 -3.90 -9.14 21.33
CA ARG A 51 -4.71 -10.34 21.11
C ARG A 51 -3.96 -11.61 20.86
N ILE A 52 -2.72 -11.53 20.42
CA ILE A 52 -1.92 -12.70 20.09
C ILE A 52 -0.73 -12.74 21.04
N ALA A 53 -0.50 -13.91 21.65
CA ALA A 53 0.57 -14.15 22.62
C ALA A 53 1.95 -14.24 21.94
N ILE A 54 2.34 -13.18 21.24
CA ILE A 54 3.65 -13.06 20.59
C ILE A 54 4.68 -12.60 21.63
N SER A 55 5.89 -13.15 21.56
CA SER A 55 6.98 -12.80 22.48
C SER A 55 7.27 -11.29 22.50
N GLU A 56 7.36 -10.71 23.71
CA GLU A 56 7.69 -9.29 23.92
C GLU A 56 9.01 -8.86 23.26
N LYS A 57 9.93 -9.82 23.03
CA LYS A 57 11.20 -9.56 22.35
C LYS A 57 11.03 -9.05 20.91
N GLU A 58 9.87 -9.27 20.29
CA GLU A 58 9.58 -8.86 18.91
C GLU A 58 9.16 -7.38 18.80
N PHE A 59 8.85 -6.74 19.93
CA PHE A 59 8.30 -5.39 19.97
C PHE A 59 9.27 -4.40 20.63
N GLU A 60 9.16 -3.14 20.24
CA GLU A 60 9.69 -2.00 20.98
C GLU A 60 8.54 -1.15 21.50
N VAL A 61 8.73 -0.58 22.69
CA VAL A 61 7.80 0.41 23.25
C VAL A 61 8.21 1.80 22.78
N LYS A 62 7.26 2.54 22.21
CA LYS A 62 7.38 3.98 21.92
C LYS A 62 6.32 4.72 22.71
N ASN A 63 6.54 6.02 22.91
CA ASN A 63 5.60 6.86 23.64
C ASN A 63 5.11 7.99 22.74
N TYR A 64 3.81 8.26 22.77
CA TYR A 64 3.23 9.49 22.26
C TYR A 64 2.51 10.19 23.40
N GLN A 65 3.00 11.36 23.83
CA GLN A 65 2.43 12.11 24.96
C GLN A 65 2.27 11.23 26.22
N ASN A 66 3.32 10.47 26.55
CA ASN A 66 3.38 9.51 27.68
C ASN A 66 2.44 8.30 27.57
N ILE A 67 1.80 8.09 26.43
CA ILE A 67 1.00 6.88 26.17
C ILE A 67 1.88 5.89 25.41
N PRO A 68 2.16 4.71 25.99
CA PRO A 68 3.00 3.71 25.35
C PRO A 68 2.24 3.06 24.19
N TYR A 69 2.92 2.74 23.10
CA TYR A 69 2.40 1.89 22.02
C TYR A 69 3.52 1.02 21.48
N ARG A 70 3.15 -0.07 20.82
CA ARG A 70 4.10 -1.06 20.29
C ARG A 70 4.43 -0.79 18.83
N VAL A 71 5.70 -1.02 18.49
CA VAL A 71 6.23 -1.06 17.12
C VAL A 71 7.04 -2.34 16.92
N CYS A 72 7.06 -2.92 15.72
CA CYS A 72 7.87 -4.11 15.44
C CYS A 72 9.36 -3.78 15.39
N LYS A 73 10.20 -4.64 15.95
CA LYS A 73 11.64 -4.60 15.70
C LYS A 73 11.94 -4.85 14.22
N ARG A 74 13.00 -4.21 13.71
CA ARG A 74 13.42 -4.22 12.29
C ARG A 74 13.69 -5.60 11.68
N LYS A 75 13.79 -6.67 12.49
CA LYS A 75 14.19 -8.03 12.07
C LYS A 75 13.41 -9.11 12.83
N SER A 76 12.12 -8.90 13.05
CA SER A 76 11.28 -9.90 13.71
C SER A 76 11.39 -11.24 12.98
N GLN A 77 11.70 -12.30 13.72
CA GLN A 77 11.74 -13.68 13.20
C GLN A 77 10.41 -14.39 13.41
N ASN A 78 9.49 -13.80 14.16
CA ASN A 78 8.18 -14.37 14.41
C ASN A 78 7.38 -14.45 13.10
N THR A 79 6.92 -15.65 12.80
CA THR A 79 6.17 -15.98 11.58
C THR A 79 4.83 -15.24 11.54
N PHE A 80 4.16 -15.07 12.68
CA PHE A 80 2.89 -14.35 12.76
C PHE A 80 3.04 -12.88 12.32
N ILE A 81 4.05 -12.17 12.83
CA ILE A 81 4.37 -10.78 12.43
C ILE A 81 4.74 -10.70 10.95
N ARG A 82 5.54 -11.64 10.44
CA ARG A 82 5.96 -11.64 9.04
C ARG A 82 4.81 -11.93 8.08
N VAL A 83 4.01 -12.95 8.36
CA VAL A 83 2.94 -13.41 7.48
C VAL A 83 1.75 -12.45 7.55
N TYR A 84 1.25 -12.16 8.75
CA TYR A 84 0.01 -11.41 8.89
C TYR A 84 0.24 -9.90 8.92
N TYR A 85 1.13 -9.40 9.79
CA TYR A 85 1.31 -7.96 9.92
C TYR A 85 2.02 -7.33 8.72
N HIS A 86 3.19 -7.85 8.32
CA HIS A 86 3.98 -7.23 7.25
C HIS A 86 3.33 -7.37 5.88
N SER A 87 2.80 -8.54 5.53
CA SER A 87 2.16 -8.77 4.23
C SER A 87 0.90 -7.93 4.07
N ALA A 88 0.00 -7.95 5.07
CA ALA A 88 -1.25 -7.18 5.02
C ALA A 88 -0.98 -5.67 5.05
N SER A 89 -0.06 -5.20 5.92
CA SER A 89 0.26 -3.77 6.01
C SER A 89 0.77 -3.19 4.68
N ASN A 90 1.54 -3.94 3.90
CA ASN A 90 2.07 -3.42 2.63
C ASN A 90 0.94 -3.12 1.63
N GLY A 91 0.00 -4.07 1.44
CA GLY A 91 -1.15 -3.88 0.56
C GLY A 91 -2.10 -2.78 1.06
N ILE A 92 -2.37 -2.76 2.37
CA ILE A 92 -3.20 -1.73 3.01
C ILE A 92 -2.61 -0.32 2.83
N ILE A 93 -1.31 -0.15 3.07
CA ILE A 93 -0.65 1.15 2.95
C ILE A 93 -0.62 1.64 1.49
N GLU A 94 -0.44 0.74 0.52
CA GLU A 94 -0.55 1.09 -0.90
C GLU A 94 -1.99 1.52 -1.26
N ALA A 95 -3.00 0.78 -0.80
CA ALA A 95 -4.39 1.12 -1.05
C ALA A 95 -4.78 2.48 -0.43
N ILE A 96 -4.20 2.84 0.71
CA ILE A 96 -4.36 4.20 1.27
C ILE A 96 -3.65 5.23 0.41
N GLU A 97 -2.47 4.92 -0.13
CA GLU A 97 -1.72 5.85 -0.98
C GLU A 97 -2.52 6.26 -2.22
N LYS A 98 -3.21 5.29 -2.82
CA LYS A 98 -4.07 5.47 -4.00
C LYS A 98 -5.46 6.03 -3.69
N ASP A 99 -5.78 6.29 -2.42
CA ASP A 99 -7.13 6.66 -1.94
C ASP A 99 -8.21 5.58 -2.20
N TYR A 100 -7.79 4.33 -2.38
CA TYR A 100 -8.65 3.22 -2.75
C TYR A 100 -9.27 2.52 -1.55
N LEU A 101 -8.59 2.51 -0.40
CA LEU A 101 -9.03 1.75 0.77
C LEU A 101 -10.21 2.41 1.50
N LYS A 102 -11.38 1.78 1.49
CA LYS A 102 -12.55 2.20 2.28
C LYS A 102 -12.49 1.68 3.71
N GLU A 103 -12.24 0.39 3.88
CA GLU A 103 -12.31 -0.28 5.16
C GLU A 103 -11.41 -1.52 5.21
N ILE A 104 -10.88 -1.82 6.39
CA ILE A 104 -10.15 -3.06 6.71
C ILE A 104 -10.99 -3.81 7.72
N ALA A 105 -11.20 -5.11 7.52
CA ALA A 105 -11.69 -6.02 8.55
C ALA A 105 -10.60 -7.05 8.88
N MET A 106 -10.21 -7.12 10.14
CA MET A 106 -9.22 -8.06 10.67
C MET A 106 -9.95 -9.13 11.48
N HIS A 107 -9.91 -10.37 11.02
CA HIS A 107 -10.60 -11.49 11.62
C HIS A 107 -9.62 -12.38 12.38
N ILE A 108 -9.92 -12.70 13.64
CA ILE A 108 -9.20 -13.72 14.41
C ILE A 108 -10.06 -14.97 14.39
N ILE A 109 -9.50 -16.07 13.88
CA ILE A 109 -10.22 -17.32 13.62
C ILE A 109 -9.50 -18.45 14.35
N GLY A 110 -10.25 -19.32 15.05
CA GLY A 110 -9.69 -20.53 15.66
C GLY A 110 -9.19 -21.49 14.57
N LYS A 111 -7.96 -21.99 14.67
CA LYS A 111 -7.42 -22.91 13.63
C LYS A 111 -8.14 -24.25 13.59
N ASP A 112 -8.57 -24.75 14.76
CA ASP A 112 -9.16 -26.08 14.87
C ASP A 112 -10.68 -26.06 14.60
N SER A 113 -11.35 -24.97 14.97
CA SER A 113 -12.82 -24.84 14.84
C SER A 113 -13.26 -24.08 13.59
N ASP A 114 -12.35 -23.34 12.94
CA ASP A 114 -12.65 -22.30 11.95
C ASP A 114 -13.68 -21.26 12.44
N GLU A 115 -13.88 -21.16 13.76
CA GLU A 115 -14.81 -20.22 14.37
C GLU A 115 -14.23 -18.80 14.36
N LEU A 116 -15.06 -17.84 13.97
CA LEU A 116 -14.72 -16.42 14.02
C LEU A 116 -14.80 -15.88 15.45
N LEU A 117 -13.65 -15.74 16.11
CA LEU A 117 -13.52 -15.34 17.51
C LEU A 117 -13.73 -13.84 17.71
N GLU A 118 -13.03 -13.04 16.89
CA GLU A 118 -13.06 -11.58 16.97
C GLU A 118 -12.92 -10.94 15.59
N THR A 119 -13.47 -9.73 15.44
CA THR A 119 -13.29 -8.90 14.26
C THR A 119 -13.02 -7.46 14.67
N TYR A 120 -12.02 -6.86 14.02
CA TYR A 120 -11.66 -5.47 14.17
C TYR A 120 -11.76 -4.75 12.84
N ASN A 121 -12.45 -3.64 12.83
CA ASN A 121 -12.63 -2.85 11.63
C ASN A 121 -11.89 -1.51 11.76
N ILE A 122 -11.35 -1.05 10.64
CA ILE A 122 -10.77 0.28 10.49
C ILE A 122 -11.28 0.86 9.17
N LYS A 123 -12.18 1.83 9.27
CA LYS A 123 -12.75 2.56 8.14
C LYS A 123 -12.01 3.88 7.92
N ILE A 124 -11.75 4.22 6.67
CA ILE A 124 -11.07 5.44 6.27
C ILE A 124 -11.98 6.21 5.31
N LYS A 125 -12.29 7.46 5.63
CA LYS A 125 -12.94 8.40 4.71
C LYS A 125 -11.91 9.44 4.24
N TYR A 126 -12.00 9.82 2.97
CA TYR A 126 -11.12 10.81 2.33
C TYR A 126 -11.94 12.06 1.97
N ASN A 127 -11.40 13.22 2.31
CA ASN A 127 -11.92 14.51 1.89
C ASN A 127 -10.81 15.26 1.15
N LYS A 128 -10.96 15.37 -0.17
CA LYS A 128 -10.00 16.05 -1.06
C LYS A 128 -10.33 17.53 -1.26
N GLN A 129 -11.49 17.99 -0.81
CA GLN A 129 -11.81 19.40 -0.94
C GLN A 129 -10.89 20.21 -0.04
N ASP A 130 -10.31 21.27 -0.58
CA ASP A 130 -9.66 22.34 0.17
C ASP A 130 -10.70 23.17 0.94
N SER A 131 -11.68 22.52 1.56
CA SER A 131 -12.36 23.11 2.71
C SER A 131 -11.25 23.37 3.70
N LYS A 132 -10.89 24.64 3.93
CA LYS A 132 -9.97 25.05 5.00
C LYS A 132 -10.31 24.22 6.23
N SER A 133 -9.51 23.19 6.48
CA SER A 133 -9.84 22.16 7.45
C SER A 133 -9.89 22.88 8.80
N ASN A 134 -11.10 23.13 9.30
CA ASN A 134 -11.34 23.84 10.56
C ASN A 134 -10.90 23.00 11.78
N GLN A 135 -10.32 21.82 11.54
CA GLN A 135 -9.88 20.94 12.59
C GLN A 135 -8.59 21.47 13.22
N LYS A 136 -8.68 21.88 14.48
CA LYS A 136 -7.51 22.30 15.26
C LYS A 136 -6.60 21.09 15.50
N SER A 137 -5.28 21.28 15.34
CA SER A 137 -4.30 20.23 15.63
C SER A 137 -4.36 19.71 17.08
N SER A 138 -4.84 20.53 18.02
CA SER A 138 -5.13 20.12 19.40
C SER A 138 -6.24 19.07 19.49
N ALA A 139 -7.29 19.15 18.67
CA ALA A 139 -8.36 18.18 18.62
C ALA A 139 -7.86 16.83 18.07
N VAL A 140 -7.05 16.86 17.00
CA VAL A 140 -6.40 15.65 16.46
C VAL A 140 -5.47 15.01 17.49
N LYS A 141 -4.70 15.83 18.23
CA LYS A 141 -3.84 15.38 19.33
C LYS A 141 -4.64 14.67 20.42
N ALA A 142 -5.72 15.29 20.91
CA ALA A 142 -6.56 14.70 21.95
C ALA A 142 -7.18 13.36 21.48
N ALA A 143 -7.75 13.32 20.27
CA ALA A 143 -8.32 12.11 19.69
C ALA A 143 -7.27 11.00 19.49
N THR A 144 -6.05 11.37 19.06
CA THR A 144 -4.92 10.41 18.94
C THR A 144 -4.55 9.82 20.29
N MET A 145 -4.49 10.64 21.34
CA MET A 145 -4.19 10.18 22.69
C MET A 145 -5.27 9.23 23.23
N GLU A 146 -6.54 9.60 23.08
CA GLU A 146 -7.66 8.75 23.47
C GLU A 146 -7.63 7.41 22.73
N TYR A 147 -7.43 7.45 21.41
CA TYR A 147 -7.32 6.26 20.58
C TYR A 147 -6.18 5.34 21.03
N PHE A 148 -5.00 5.89 21.34
CA PHE A 148 -3.88 5.09 21.83
C PHE A 148 -4.14 4.49 23.21
N LYS A 149 -4.79 5.22 24.12
CA LYS A 149 -5.21 4.65 25.42
C LYS A 149 -6.11 3.43 25.21
N VAL A 150 -7.09 3.53 24.31
CA VAL A 150 -8.00 2.41 24.01
C VAL A 150 -7.24 1.25 23.37
N LEU A 151 -6.35 1.49 22.40
CA LEU A 151 -5.52 0.44 21.79
C LEU A 151 -4.59 -0.26 22.79
N THR A 152 -4.14 0.43 23.84
CA THR A 152 -3.30 -0.18 24.88
C THR A 152 -4.09 -0.99 25.90
N GLY A 153 -5.39 -0.74 26.00
CA GLY A 153 -6.28 -1.34 27.00
C GLY A 153 -7.43 -2.14 26.38
N ILE A 154 -7.26 -2.67 25.17
CA ILE A 154 -8.31 -3.47 24.52
C ILE A 154 -8.59 -4.70 25.41
N PRO A 155 -9.78 -4.84 25.99
CA PRO A 155 -10.01 -5.79 27.09
C PRO A 155 -10.16 -7.21 26.55
N GLY A 156 -9.62 -8.22 27.23
CA GLY A 156 -9.67 -9.61 26.79
C GLY A 156 -8.36 -10.36 26.97
N LYS A 157 -8.41 -11.69 26.83
CA LYS A 157 -7.23 -12.55 26.93
C LYS A 157 -6.52 -12.67 25.58
N LYS A 158 -5.20 -12.87 25.62
CA LYS A 158 -4.41 -13.19 24.43
C LYS A 158 -4.64 -14.65 24.03
N TRP A 159 -4.82 -14.88 22.74
CA TRP A 159 -4.83 -16.20 22.11
C TRP A 159 -3.40 -16.67 21.83
N GLN A 160 -3.14 -17.97 21.98
CA GLN A 160 -1.87 -18.55 21.58
C GLN A 160 -1.73 -18.50 20.06
N GLU A 161 -0.57 -18.10 19.55
CA GLU A 161 -0.32 -17.94 18.11
C GLU A 161 -0.51 -19.24 17.31
N ASP A 162 -0.32 -20.38 17.97
CA ASP A 162 -0.52 -21.69 17.37
C ASP A 162 -1.99 -22.07 17.22
N ASN A 163 -2.90 -21.49 18.01
CA ASN A 163 -4.32 -21.86 18.04
C ASN A 163 -5.21 -20.98 17.16
N VAL A 164 -4.68 -19.87 16.63
CA VAL A 164 -5.46 -18.92 15.84
C VAL A 164 -4.76 -18.53 14.54
N LYS A 165 -5.55 -18.30 13.50
CA LYS A 165 -5.14 -17.66 12.25
C LYS A 165 -5.80 -16.30 12.13
N MET A 166 -5.19 -15.41 11.35
CA MET A 166 -5.74 -14.07 11.10
C MET A 166 -6.06 -13.92 9.61
N SER A 167 -7.24 -13.40 9.29
CA SER A 167 -7.62 -13.04 7.93
C SER A 167 -7.81 -11.53 7.83
N PHE A 168 -7.44 -10.94 6.70
CA PHE A 168 -7.63 -9.53 6.41
C PHE A 168 -8.52 -9.39 5.18
N GLU A 169 -9.66 -8.76 5.36
CA GLU A 169 -10.50 -8.31 4.26
C GLU A 169 -10.34 -6.81 4.11
N ILE A 170 -10.31 -6.34 2.87
CA ILE A 170 -10.25 -4.92 2.56
C ILE A 170 -11.35 -4.59 1.58
N PHE A 171 -11.98 -3.46 1.82
CA PHE A 171 -13.08 -2.94 1.02
C PHE A 171 -12.59 -1.68 0.34
N TYR A 172 -12.99 -1.50 -0.92
CA TYR A 172 -12.57 -0.36 -1.72
C TYR A 172 -13.63 0.74 -1.79
N ASN A 173 -13.17 1.96 -2.07
CA ASN A 173 -14.03 3.07 -2.44
C ASN A 173 -14.66 2.82 -3.82
N LYS A 174 -15.73 3.57 -4.13
CA LYS A 174 -16.30 3.57 -5.48
C LYS A 174 -15.25 4.10 -6.47
N GLY A 175 -15.24 3.58 -7.70
CA GLY A 175 -14.36 4.05 -8.78
C GLY A 175 -12.93 3.48 -8.76
N VAL A 176 -12.64 2.50 -7.90
CA VAL A 176 -11.39 1.73 -7.97
C VAL A 176 -11.41 0.83 -9.21
N PRO A 177 -10.31 0.74 -9.99
CA PRO A 177 -10.24 -0.13 -11.15
C PRO A 177 -10.56 -1.58 -10.79
N ILE A 178 -11.31 -2.29 -11.64
CA ILE A 178 -11.78 -3.65 -11.33
C ILE A 178 -10.60 -4.65 -11.25
N GLU A 179 -9.51 -4.35 -11.95
CA GLU A 179 -8.26 -5.10 -11.98
C GLU A 179 -7.30 -4.73 -10.84
N TYR A 180 -7.65 -3.79 -9.96
CA TYR A 180 -6.80 -3.41 -8.86
C TYR A 180 -6.73 -4.52 -7.79
N GLU A 181 -5.53 -5.07 -7.62
CA GLU A 181 -5.20 -6.01 -6.55
C GLU A 181 -4.02 -5.45 -5.74
N PRO A 182 -4.21 -5.10 -4.46
CA PRO A 182 -3.11 -4.70 -3.61
C PRO A 182 -2.20 -5.90 -3.32
N PRO A 183 -0.89 -5.65 -3.10
CA PRO A 183 0.07 -6.71 -2.80
C PRO A 183 -0.36 -7.61 -1.63
N ASN A 184 -0.30 -8.92 -1.86
CA ASN A 184 -0.66 -9.98 -0.90
C ASN A 184 -2.16 -10.08 -0.58
N PHE A 185 -3.02 -9.49 -1.42
CA PHE A 185 -4.47 -9.69 -1.36
C PHE A 185 -4.95 -10.28 -2.68
N GLU A 186 -6.02 -11.08 -2.58
CA GLU A 186 -6.71 -11.66 -3.72
C GLU A 186 -8.19 -11.26 -3.66
N PRO A 187 -8.85 -11.06 -4.81
CA PRO A 187 -10.27 -10.75 -4.84
C PRO A 187 -11.09 -11.93 -4.30
N THR A 188 -12.03 -11.66 -3.39
CA THR A 188 -12.96 -12.66 -2.87
C THR A 188 -14.40 -12.17 -2.97
N LYS A 189 -15.33 -13.12 -3.18
CA LYS A 189 -16.79 -12.90 -3.07
C LYS A 189 -17.35 -13.42 -1.75
N GLU A 190 -16.61 -14.28 -1.06
CA GLU A 190 -16.98 -14.83 0.22
C GLU A 190 -16.41 -13.91 1.30
N LEU A 191 -17.32 -13.28 2.05
CA LEU A 191 -16.98 -12.40 3.17
C LEU A 191 -17.15 -13.18 4.47
N LEU A 192 -16.22 -13.00 5.39
CA LEU A 192 -16.32 -13.50 6.75
C LEU A 192 -17.36 -12.68 7.52
N CYS A 193 -18.59 -13.17 7.47
CA CYS A 193 -19.70 -12.61 8.23
C CYS A 193 -19.39 -12.67 9.72
N SER A 194 -19.27 -11.50 10.35
CA SER A 194 -19.00 -11.46 11.79
C SER A 194 -20.27 -11.45 12.61
N ASN A 195 -20.17 -12.06 13.80
CA ASN A 195 -21.26 -12.20 14.75
C ASN A 195 -21.95 -10.85 15.05
N PRO A 196 -23.28 -10.84 15.32
CA PRO A 196 -24.06 -9.64 15.63
C PRO A 196 -23.76 -9.04 17.02
N ASN A 197 -22.63 -9.42 17.63
CA ASN A 197 -22.22 -8.93 18.94
C ASN A 197 -22.05 -7.41 18.97
N ASN A 198 -22.24 -6.85 20.16
CA ASN A 198 -22.14 -5.42 20.39
C ASN A 198 -20.79 -4.84 19.94
N LEU A 199 -20.86 -3.78 19.14
CA LEU A 199 -19.71 -3.02 18.70
C LEU A 199 -19.05 -2.33 19.89
N THR A 200 -17.73 -2.38 19.95
CA THR A 200 -16.93 -1.54 20.86
C THR A 200 -16.13 -0.56 20.04
N SER A 201 -16.41 0.74 20.18
CA SER A 201 -15.63 1.79 19.54
C SER A 201 -14.20 1.77 20.07
N LEU A 202 -13.22 1.72 19.18
CA LEU A 202 -11.81 1.89 19.53
C LEU A 202 -11.38 3.34 19.37
N GLY A 203 -12.02 4.08 18.46
CA GLY A 203 -11.97 5.54 18.39
C GLY A 203 -12.23 6.09 17.00
N ASN A 204 -12.27 7.41 16.93
CA ASN A 204 -12.61 8.17 15.74
C ASN A 204 -11.73 9.42 15.68
N ILE A 205 -10.89 9.50 14.65
CA ILE A 205 -9.96 10.62 14.47
C ILE A 205 -10.23 11.25 13.11
N SER A 206 -10.49 12.55 13.10
CA SER A 206 -10.60 13.36 11.89
C SER A 206 -9.51 14.42 11.88
N THR A 207 -8.81 14.55 10.76
CA THR A 207 -7.86 15.63 10.46
C THR A 207 -8.47 16.74 9.60
N GLY A 208 -9.75 16.58 9.20
CA GLY A 208 -10.41 17.38 8.16
C GLY A 208 -10.23 16.83 6.74
N PHE A 209 -9.07 16.22 6.44
CA PHE A 209 -8.79 15.57 5.15
C PHE A 209 -9.01 14.07 5.17
N HIS A 210 -8.74 13.42 6.30
CA HIS A 210 -8.95 11.98 6.49
C HIS A 210 -9.69 11.75 7.80
N LYS A 211 -10.62 10.80 7.81
CA LYS A 211 -11.30 10.33 9.02
C LYS A 211 -11.04 8.83 9.18
N VAL A 212 -10.41 8.44 10.28
CA VAL A 212 -10.14 7.04 10.65
C VAL A 212 -11.06 6.67 11.79
N ILE A 213 -11.91 5.67 11.56
CA ILE A 213 -12.90 5.16 12.52
C ILE A 213 -12.58 3.69 12.75
N SER A 214 -12.47 3.27 14.01
CA SER A 214 -12.13 1.89 14.34
C SER A 214 -13.01 1.34 15.45
N TRP A 215 -13.36 0.07 15.33
CA TRP A 215 -14.18 -0.66 16.29
C TRP A 215 -13.81 -2.14 16.31
N GLY A 216 -14.18 -2.82 17.39
CA GLY A 216 -13.98 -4.26 17.57
C GLY A 216 -15.25 -4.95 18.06
N ARG A 217 -15.34 -6.25 17.79
CA ARG A 217 -16.41 -7.15 18.28
C ARG A 217 -15.88 -8.57 18.42
N GLY A 218 -16.49 -9.35 19.30
CA GLY A 218 -16.18 -10.78 19.50
C GLY A 218 -16.21 -11.23 20.95
N ALA A 219 -15.79 -12.46 21.21
CA ALA A 219 -15.99 -13.15 22.49
C ALA A 219 -15.40 -12.38 23.70
N ASN A 220 -14.17 -11.89 23.58
CA ASN A 220 -13.49 -11.13 24.63
C ASN A 220 -14.21 -9.81 25.00
N PHE A 221 -14.95 -9.20 24.08
CA PHE A 221 -15.74 -8.00 24.36
C PHE A 221 -17.03 -8.30 25.12
N ALA A 222 -17.57 -9.52 24.97
CA ALA A 222 -18.79 -9.95 25.65
C ALA A 222 -18.51 -10.36 27.10
N GLU A 223 -17.38 -11.02 27.37
CA GLU A 223 -17.00 -11.49 28.72
C GLU A 223 -16.78 -10.35 29.71
N VAL A 224 -16.13 -9.27 29.28
CA VAL A 224 -15.84 -8.10 30.12
C VAL A 224 -17.13 -7.48 30.66
N ARG A 225 -18.21 -7.49 29.87
CA ARG A 225 -19.51 -6.97 30.29
C ARG A 225 -20.21 -7.85 31.33
N LYS A 226 -20.06 -9.18 31.22
CA LYS A 226 -20.63 -10.12 32.20
C LYS A 226 -20.00 -9.92 33.58
N LEU A 227 -18.70 -9.62 33.61
CA LEU A 227 -17.97 -9.31 34.84
C LEU A 227 -18.39 -7.94 35.43
N THR A 228 -18.57 -6.91 34.59
CA THR A 228 -18.98 -5.56 35.08
C THR A 228 -20.43 -5.45 35.52
N HIS A 229 -21.31 -6.38 35.14
CA HIS A 229 -22.71 -6.40 35.59
C HIS A 229 -22.94 -7.17 36.90
N SER A 230 -21.91 -7.82 37.46
CA SER A 230 -22.03 -8.67 38.66
C SER A 230 -21.54 -8.02 39.96
N GLU A 231 -20.97 -6.81 39.93
CA GLU A 231 -20.51 -6.13 41.15
C GLU A 231 -21.08 -4.70 41.22
N ASN A 232 -22.10 -4.55 42.07
CA ASN A 232 -22.64 -3.34 42.70
C ASN A 232 -22.33 -1.95 42.08
N SER A 233 -23.43 -1.27 41.74
CA SER A 233 -23.77 0.11 42.16
C SER A 233 -24.14 1.06 41.02
N SER A 234 -25.34 1.61 41.19
CA SER A 234 -26.02 2.63 40.40
C SER A 234 -25.28 3.96 40.39
N VAL A 235 -24.64 4.30 39.26
CA VAL A 235 -24.46 5.69 38.78
C VAL A 235 -24.48 5.64 37.24
N PRO A 236 -25.25 6.51 36.55
CA PRO A 236 -25.41 6.42 35.11
C PRO A 236 -24.14 6.86 34.41
N VAL A 237 -23.35 5.90 33.91
CA VAL A 237 -22.40 6.18 32.85
C VAL A 237 -23.22 6.59 31.64
N SER A 238 -23.08 7.85 31.24
CA SER A 238 -23.77 8.46 30.11
C SER A 238 -23.78 7.51 28.91
N ASN A 239 -24.97 6.98 28.60
CA ASN A 239 -25.29 6.36 27.33
C ASN A 239 -25.06 7.42 26.24
N ALA A 240 -23.84 7.48 25.71
CA ALA A 240 -23.62 8.00 24.36
C ALA A 240 -24.32 7.03 23.42
N LYS A 241 -25.58 7.35 23.12
CA LYS A 241 -26.44 6.63 22.19
C LYS A 241 -25.67 6.34 20.91
N ASN A 242 -25.87 5.11 20.45
CA ASN A 242 -25.41 4.55 19.20
C ASN A 242 -25.82 5.44 18.00
N ASN A 243 -24.89 6.24 17.48
CA ASN A 243 -24.94 6.76 16.10
C ASN A 243 -23.83 6.07 15.26
N LEU A 244 -23.75 4.74 15.36
CA LEU A 244 -22.82 3.92 14.57
C LEU A 244 -23.44 3.39 13.26
N LEU A 245 -24.74 3.66 13.02
CA LEU A 245 -25.48 3.26 11.82
C LEU A 245 -26.29 4.40 11.18
N GLU A 246 -26.00 5.66 11.52
CA GLU A 246 -26.48 6.74 10.66
C GLU A 246 -25.57 6.77 9.43
N ASP A 247 -26.13 6.30 8.31
CA ASP A 247 -25.70 6.61 6.96
C ASP A 247 -25.68 8.12 6.80
N ASP A 248 -24.59 8.73 7.26
CA ASP A 248 -24.20 10.07 6.89
C ASP A 248 -23.55 9.96 5.49
N ASP A 249 -24.41 9.62 4.54
CA ASP A 249 -24.25 9.74 3.08
C ASP A 249 -24.50 11.19 2.63
N ASN A 250 -24.60 12.15 3.58
CA ASN A 250 -24.60 13.60 3.30
C ASN A 250 -23.21 14.13 2.90
N MET A 251 -22.56 13.44 1.97
CA MET A 251 -21.67 14.07 1.01
C MET A 251 -22.29 13.80 -0.36
N GLU A 252 -23.41 14.48 -0.63
CA GLU A 252 -24.11 14.41 -1.91
C GLU A 252 -23.15 14.63 -3.08
N ASP A 253 -23.42 13.87 -4.13
CA ASP A 253 -22.86 14.01 -5.46
C ASP A 253 -22.87 15.46 -5.93
N ILE A 254 -21.85 15.78 -6.71
CA ILE A 254 -21.65 17.04 -7.43
C ILE A 254 -22.95 17.43 -8.15
N PRO A 255 -23.58 18.59 -7.85
CA PRO A 255 -24.57 19.16 -8.75
C PRO A 255 -23.85 19.71 -9.97
N GLU A 256 -24.26 19.26 -11.15
CA GLU A 256 -23.96 19.91 -12.41
C GLU A 256 -24.26 21.42 -12.35
N LEU A 257 -23.41 22.19 -13.01
CA LEU A 257 -23.53 23.62 -13.21
C LEU A 257 -24.95 24.04 -13.62
N LYS A 258 -25.67 24.71 -12.72
CA LYS A 258 -26.84 25.51 -13.11
C LYS A 258 -26.39 26.79 -13.81
N ARG A 259 -26.48 26.81 -15.15
CA ARG A 259 -26.74 28.04 -15.91
C ARG A 259 -28.13 28.58 -15.51
N LYS A 260 -28.19 29.90 -15.30
CA LYS A 260 -29.45 30.65 -15.11
C LYS A 260 -30.26 30.64 -16.42
N HIS A 261 -31.53 30.25 -16.37
CA HIS A 261 -32.69 31.13 -16.65
C HIS A 261 -34.05 30.43 -16.47
N ASN A 262 -34.86 31.04 -15.61
CA ASN A 262 -36.31 31.31 -15.59
C ASN A 262 -37.40 30.28 -15.98
N ASN A 263 -38.30 30.13 -14.99
CA ASN A 263 -39.77 30.06 -15.00
C ASN A 263 -40.50 28.92 -15.72
N GLY A 264 -41.27 28.17 -14.92
CA GLY A 264 -42.36 27.30 -15.40
C GLY A 264 -42.94 26.40 -14.31
N THR A 265 -44.18 26.67 -13.93
CA THR A 265 -45.06 26.18 -12.86
C THR A 265 -45.38 24.67 -12.79
N CYS A 266 -45.67 24.23 -11.54
CA CYS A 266 -46.71 23.29 -11.08
C CYS A 266 -46.62 21.76 -11.37
N GLY A 267 -46.92 20.95 -10.35
CA GLY A 267 -47.45 19.58 -10.53
C GLY A 267 -46.91 18.51 -9.58
N GLU A 268 -47.81 17.80 -8.92
CA GLU A 268 -47.62 16.89 -7.78
C GLU A 268 -47.28 15.42 -8.13
N ASN A 269 -46.74 14.71 -7.12
CA ASN A 269 -46.94 13.30 -6.73
C ASN A 269 -46.70 12.14 -7.73
N ALA A 270 -45.82 11.22 -7.32
CA ALA A 270 -46.15 9.83 -6.95
C ALA A 270 -45.07 8.79 -7.32
N SER A 271 -44.72 8.02 -6.29
CA SER A 271 -43.92 6.79 -6.22
C SER A 271 -44.24 5.75 -7.31
N LYS A 272 -43.21 5.07 -7.84
CA LYS A 272 -43.29 3.66 -8.28
C LYS A 272 -41.93 2.98 -8.46
N LYS A 273 -41.82 1.81 -7.82
CA LYS A 273 -40.81 0.76 -7.97
C LYS A 273 -40.77 0.18 -9.38
N HIS A 274 -39.58 -0.29 -9.78
CA HIS A 274 -39.20 -1.47 -10.57
C HIS A 274 -37.90 -1.10 -11.34
N LYS A 275 -36.94 -1.95 -11.72
CA LYS A 275 -36.67 -3.40 -11.67
C LYS A 275 -35.32 -3.54 -12.41
N LEU A 276 -34.42 -4.43 -11.98
CA LEU A 276 -33.20 -4.73 -12.75
C LEU A 276 -33.55 -5.15 -14.18
N GLN A 277 -32.87 -4.57 -15.17
CA GLN A 277 -32.61 -5.24 -16.44
C GLN A 277 -31.20 -4.94 -16.95
N VAL A 278 -30.55 -6.05 -17.30
CA VAL A 278 -29.25 -6.21 -17.94
C VAL A 278 -29.38 -5.85 -19.43
N ILE A 279 -28.50 -5.01 -19.96
CA ILE A 279 -28.19 -4.97 -21.39
C ILE A 279 -26.68 -4.77 -21.56
N SER A 280 -26.06 -5.69 -22.30
CA SER A 280 -24.69 -5.63 -22.83
C SER A 280 -24.68 -5.04 -24.26
N PRO A 281 -23.51 -4.71 -24.83
CA PRO A 281 -23.29 -3.50 -25.61
C PRO A 281 -23.47 -3.69 -27.13
N ASN A 282 -23.62 -2.57 -27.84
CA ASN A 282 -23.11 -2.40 -29.22
C ASN A 282 -22.94 -0.90 -29.57
N SER A 283 -21.74 -0.60 -30.08
CA SER A 283 -21.33 0.31 -31.18
C SER A 283 -22.32 1.37 -31.69
N ASP A 284 -21.95 2.58 -32.15
CA ASP A 284 -20.72 3.03 -32.82
C ASP A 284 -20.74 4.55 -33.14
N ILE A 285 -19.54 5.10 -33.42
CA ILE A 285 -19.21 6.16 -34.41
C ILE A 285 -19.37 7.69 -34.06
N SER A 286 -18.19 8.32 -33.91
CA SER A 286 -17.69 9.63 -34.44
C SER A 286 -18.35 10.95 -33.99
N THR A 287 -17.69 12.12 -33.89
CA THR A 287 -16.50 12.71 -34.55
C THR A 287 -15.97 13.88 -33.71
N ASN A 288 -14.66 14.14 -33.83
CA ASN A 288 -13.97 15.43 -33.85
C ASN A 288 -14.05 16.39 -32.66
N GLY A 289 -12.95 16.41 -31.91
CA GLY A 289 -12.47 17.57 -31.17
C GLY A 289 -10.99 17.38 -30.87
N GLU A 290 -10.12 17.99 -31.68
CA GLU A 290 -8.69 18.11 -31.37
C GLU A 290 -8.53 18.75 -29.99
N ILE A 291 -7.90 18.02 -29.06
CA ILE A 291 -7.49 18.57 -27.78
C ILE A 291 -5.99 18.82 -27.86
N ASP A 292 -5.67 20.11 -27.79
CA ASP A 292 -4.33 20.67 -27.67
C ASP A 292 -3.62 20.11 -26.42
N TRP A 293 -2.59 19.27 -26.65
CA TRP A 293 -1.76 18.66 -25.62
C TRP A 293 -0.65 19.60 -25.09
N GLY A 294 -0.66 20.87 -25.50
CA GLY A 294 0.46 21.79 -25.28
C GLY A 294 0.65 22.30 -23.86
N ASN A 295 -0.36 22.33 -22.99
CA ASN A 295 -0.24 23.02 -21.70
C ASN A 295 -1.11 22.42 -20.59
N ILE A 296 -0.68 21.29 -20.01
CA ILE A 296 -1.01 20.97 -18.62
C ILE A 296 0.29 20.65 -17.88
N SER A 297 0.84 21.66 -17.23
CA SER A 297 1.84 21.51 -16.17
C SER A 297 1.19 20.87 -14.96
N ILE A 298 1.02 19.55 -15.00
CA ILE A 298 0.77 18.74 -13.81
C ILE A 298 2.14 18.61 -13.13
N LEU A 299 2.32 19.33 -12.02
CA LEU A 299 3.35 19.02 -11.03
C LEU A 299 3.05 17.62 -10.45
N SER A 300 3.47 16.59 -11.19
CA SER A 300 3.45 15.20 -10.76
C SER A 300 4.62 14.98 -9.81
N SER A 301 4.35 14.56 -8.59
CA SER A 301 5.37 14.05 -7.69
C SER A 301 5.99 12.78 -8.26
N GLU A 302 7.23 12.90 -8.72
CA GLU A 302 8.25 11.84 -8.87
C GLU A 302 8.28 11.02 -7.54
N ASP A 303 8.26 9.69 -7.43
CA ASP A 303 8.70 8.56 -8.26
C ASP A 303 7.99 7.27 -7.81
N ASP A 304 7.23 6.63 -8.71
CA ASP A 304 6.88 5.21 -8.56
C ASP A 304 7.24 4.46 -9.85
N THR A 305 8.53 4.15 -10.02
CA THR A 305 9.01 3.28 -11.11
C THR A 305 8.68 1.82 -10.78
N TYR A 306 7.68 1.26 -11.45
CA TYR A 306 7.21 -0.12 -11.34
C TYR A 306 7.95 -1.05 -12.32
N CYS A 307 9.28 -1.03 -12.30
CA CYS A 307 10.07 -1.86 -13.21
C CYS A 307 10.13 -3.33 -12.73
N PRO A 308 9.90 -4.33 -13.61
CA PRO A 308 10.00 -5.76 -13.28
C PRO A 308 11.36 -6.22 -12.72
N CYS A 309 12.43 -5.44 -12.93
CA CYS A 309 13.72 -5.71 -12.29
C CYS A 309 13.67 -5.57 -10.75
N LYS A 310 12.65 -4.89 -10.22
CA LYS A 310 12.40 -4.60 -8.79
C LYS A 310 13.50 -3.77 -8.11
N TRP A 311 14.48 -3.28 -8.86
CA TRP A 311 15.52 -2.40 -8.35
C TRP A 311 15.03 -0.96 -8.32
N ARG A 312 15.42 -0.20 -7.30
CA ARG A 312 15.21 1.24 -7.26
C ARG A 312 16.49 1.89 -7.73
N LEU A 313 16.55 2.22 -9.01
CA LEU A 313 17.73 2.81 -9.60
C LEU A 313 17.73 4.33 -9.35
N PRO A 314 18.91 4.98 -9.25
CA PRO A 314 18.99 6.43 -9.06
C PRO A 314 18.31 7.24 -10.18
N ASP A 315 17.90 8.48 -9.91
CA ASP A 315 17.07 9.33 -10.80
C ASP A 315 17.66 9.57 -12.19
N LYS A 316 18.99 9.45 -12.33
CA LYS A 316 19.71 9.47 -13.63
C LYS A 316 19.33 8.32 -14.58
N TYR A 317 18.68 7.27 -14.08
CA TYR A 317 18.11 6.23 -14.92
C TYR A 317 16.79 6.72 -15.48
N GLU A 318 16.81 7.07 -16.77
CA GLU A 318 15.59 7.44 -17.47
C GLU A 318 14.53 6.33 -17.37
N THR A 319 13.28 6.77 -17.42
CA THR A 319 12.12 5.91 -17.30
C THR A 319 11.15 6.20 -18.43
N ILE A 320 10.34 5.20 -18.76
CA ILE A 320 9.34 5.28 -19.79
C ILE A 320 8.04 4.64 -19.31
N LYS A 321 6.91 5.21 -19.74
CA LYS A 321 5.57 4.72 -19.40
C LYS A 321 5.13 3.68 -20.44
N CYS A 322 4.75 2.50 -19.97
CA CYS A 322 4.12 1.47 -20.81
C CYS A 322 2.76 1.96 -21.34
N THR A 323 2.50 1.82 -22.62
CA THR A 323 1.21 2.24 -23.22
C THR A 323 0.06 1.28 -22.90
N LYS A 324 0.38 0.03 -22.54
CA LYS A 324 -0.61 -1.00 -22.19
C LYS A 324 -1.03 -0.95 -20.72
N CYS A 325 -0.06 -0.96 -19.79
CA CYS A 325 -0.35 -1.00 -18.35
C CYS A 325 -0.13 0.33 -17.63
N PHE A 326 0.29 1.37 -18.34
CA PHE A 326 0.58 2.69 -17.79
C PHE A 326 1.68 2.74 -16.69
N GLY A 327 2.34 1.61 -16.41
CA GLY A 327 3.45 1.54 -15.45
C GLY A 327 4.71 2.21 -15.97
N LYS A 328 5.39 2.96 -15.09
CA LYS A 328 6.70 3.59 -15.33
C LYS A 328 7.80 2.54 -15.13
N VAL A 329 8.64 2.29 -16.14
CA VAL A 329 9.72 1.28 -16.08
C VAL A 329 11.07 1.92 -16.44
N HIS A 330 12.18 1.36 -15.97
CA HIS A 330 13.51 1.87 -16.35
C HIS A 330 13.75 1.60 -17.83
N LEU A 331 14.11 2.66 -18.55
CA LEU A 331 14.39 2.61 -19.98
C LEU A 331 15.51 1.60 -20.29
N ALA A 332 16.59 1.67 -19.50
CA ALA A 332 17.74 0.78 -19.64
C ALA A 332 17.40 -0.71 -19.43
N CYS A 333 16.51 -1.03 -18.49
CA CYS A 333 16.06 -2.41 -18.30
C CYS A 333 15.38 -2.98 -19.56
N HIS A 334 14.70 -2.13 -20.32
CA HIS A 334 14.03 -2.51 -21.57
C HIS A 334 14.91 -2.37 -22.81
N GLY A 335 16.23 -2.26 -22.66
CA GLY A 335 17.19 -2.36 -23.76
C GLY A 335 17.47 -1.06 -24.51
N TYR A 336 16.99 0.07 -23.98
CA TYR A 336 17.18 1.39 -24.60
C TYR A 336 18.14 2.26 -23.78
N ILE A 337 19.01 2.99 -24.49
CA ILE A 337 20.06 3.84 -23.88
C ILE A 337 19.60 5.30 -23.75
N SER A 338 18.75 5.77 -24.67
CA SER A 338 18.20 7.12 -24.70
C SER A 338 16.71 7.05 -25.02
N ILE A 339 15.92 7.90 -24.36
CA ILE A 339 14.47 7.98 -24.59
C ILE A 339 14.11 8.35 -26.02
N GLU A 340 15.03 9.00 -26.74
CA GLU A 340 14.89 9.40 -28.15
C GLU A 340 14.83 8.18 -29.09
N ALA A 341 15.41 7.05 -28.69
CA ALA A 341 15.41 5.82 -29.47
C ALA A 341 14.09 5.04 -29.37
N VAL A 342 13.10 5.55 -28.63
CA VAL A 342 11.85 4.85 -28.35
C VAL A 342 10.64 5.58 -28.93
N ASP A 343 9.82 4.86 -29.69
CA ASP A 343 8.47 5.30 -30.00
C ASP A 343 7.60 5.24 -28.73
N LYS A 344 7.52 6.37 -28.03
CA LYS A 344 6.75 6.55 -26.78
C LYS A 344 5.27 6.20 -26.95
N THR A 345 4.72 6.28 -28.16
CA THR A 345 3.31 5.99 -28.44
C THR A 345 3.01 4.50 -28.57
N LYS A 346 4.05 3.67 -28.71
CA LYS A 346 3.92 2.21 -28.90
C LYS A 346 4.64 1.37 -27.87
N PHE A 347 5.43 1.98 -26.98
CA PHE A 347 6.25 1.25 -26.02
C PHE A 347 5.42 0.34 -25.09
N SER A 348 5.74 -0.96 -25.08
CA SER A 348 5.15 -1.96 -24.20
C SER A 348 6.22 -2.58 -23.30
N CYS A 349 6.01 -2.60 -21.98
CA CYS A 349 6.94 -3.25 -21.06
C CYS A 349 6.93 -4.78 -21.23
N TYR A 350 8.04 -5.44 -20.89
CA TYR A 350 8.18 -6.90 -21.03
C TYR A 350 7.12 -7.72 -20.28
N THR A 351 6.60 -7.22 -19.16
CA THR A 351 5.47 -7.87 -18.47
C THR A 351 4.22 -7.91 -19.35
N CYS A 352 3.95 -6.84 -20.11
CA CYS A 352 2.84 -6.79 -21.05
C CYS A 352 3.12 -7.54 -22.37
N VAL A 353 4.39 -7.73 -22.74
CA VAL A 353 4.78 -8.44 -23.96
C VAL A 353 4.75 -9.97 -23.75
N TYR A 354 5.24 -10.48 -22.63
CA TYR A 354 5.43 -11.93 -22.44
C TYR A 354 4.31 -12.65 -21.66
N SER A 355 3.38 -11.93 -21.02
CA SER A 355 2.21 -12.44 -20.27
C SER A 355 2.51 -13.48 -19.16
N ARG A 356 1.59 -13.68 -18.21
CA ARG A 356 1.76 -14.60 -17.05
C ARG A 356 1.90 -16.09 -17.46
N THR A 357 1.52 -16.47 -18.68
CA THR A 357 1.56 -17.86 -19.15
C THR A 357 2.95 -18.35 -19.59
N ASN A 358 3.95 -17.45 -19.65
CA ASN A 358 5.31 -17.79 -20.06
C ASN A 358 6.35 -17.39 -19.00
N GLN A 359 6.12 -17.80 -17.75
CA GLN A 359 6.89 -17.42 -16.57
C GLN A 359 8.41 -17.66 -16.72
N ASN A 360 8.81 -18.73 -17.43
CA ASN A 360 10.23 -19.02 -17.69
C ASN A 360 10.90 -17.94 -18.57
N LYS A 361 10.21 -17.44 -19.61
CA LYS A 361 10.72 -16.35 -20.46
C LYS A 361 10.78 -15.04 -19.68
N LEU A 362 9.78 -14.75 -18.85
CA LEU A 362 9.78 -13.56 -18.00
C LEU A 362 10.92 -13.60 -16.97
N ASN A 363 11.23 -14.76 -16.40
CA ASN A 363 12.36 -14.93 -15.49
C ASN A 363 13.71 -14.70 -16.19
N LYS A 364 13.91 -15.24 -17.41
CA LYS A 364 15.10 -14.96 -18.24
C LYS A 364 15.22 -13.45 -18.55
N MET A 365 14.11 -12.81 -18.90
CA MET A 365 14.08 -11.37 -19.15
C MET A 365 14.41 -10.56 -17.90
N ASN A 366 13.92 -10.94 -16.72
CA ASN A 366 14.26 -10.25 -15.49
C ASN A 366 15.78 -10.27 -15.22
N MET A 367 16.48 -11.35 -15.55
CA MET A 367 17.95 -11.40 -15.44
C MET A 367 18.61 -10.46 -16.44
N LEU A 368 18.17 -10.44 -17.69
CA LEU A 368 18.67 -9.52 -18.72
C LEU A 368 18.43 -8.05 -18.34
N MET A 369 17.25 -7.73 -17.80
CA MET A 369 16.90 -6.40 -17.31
C MET A 369 17.83 -5.92 -16.20
N LYS A 370 18.16 -6.82 -15.25
CA LYS A 370 19.13 -6.54 -14.19
C LYS A 370 20.52 -6.34 -14.78
N MET A 371 20.98 -7.23 -15.67
CA MET A 371 22.28 -7.08 -16.35
C MET A 371 22.42 -5.73 -17.08
N ARG A 372 21.39 -5.34 -17.84
CA ARG A 372 21.36 -4.03 -18.53
C ARG A 372 21.44 -2.86 -17.56
N ALA A 373 20.70 -2.91 -16.45
CA ALA A 373 20.78 -1.87 -15.42
C ALA A 373 22.21 -1.73 -14.89
N ILE A 374 22.92 -2.84 -14.66
CA ILE A 374 24.30 -2.83 -14.18
C ILE A 374 25.24 -2.18 -15.18
N LEU A 375 25.20 -2.64 -16.44
CA LEU A 375 26.05 -2.12 -17.52
C LEU A 375 25.83 -0.62 -17.72
N TYR A 376 24.57 -0.18 -17.67
CA TYR A 376 24.22 1.24 -17.76
C TYR A 376 24.72 2.03 -16.53
N GLY A 377 24.62 1.47 -15.33
CA GLY A 377 25.16 2.07 -14.11
C GLY A 377 26.67 2.26 -14.15
N ILE A 378 27.39 1.23 -14.57
CA ILE A 378 28.84 1.27 -14.78
C ILE A 378 29.20 2.34 -15.81
N ARG A 379 28.44 2.47 -16.90
CA ARG A 379 28.66 3.53 -17.89
C ARG A 379 28.46 4.92 -17.30
N LEU A 380 27.42 5.13 -16.50
CA LEU A 380 27.09 6.44 -15.94
C LEU A 380 28.00 6.88 -14.80
N GLU A 381 28.39 5.97 -13.91
CA GLU A 381 29.06 6.30 -12.64
C GLU A 381 30.40 5.60 -12.44
N LYS A 382 30.85 4.78 -13.41
CA LYS A 382 32.01 3.89 -13.25
C LYS A 382 31.91 3.02 -11.99
N SER A 383 30.67 2.74 -11.57
CA SER A 383 30.35 2.01 -10.35
C SER A 383 29.19 1.05 -10.59
N ILE A 384 29.13 0.02 -9.76
CA ILE A 384 28.02 -0.90 -9.68
C ILE A 384 26.83 -0.22 -8.98
N PRO A 385 25.60 -0.37 -9.49
CA PRO A 385 24.41 -0.06 -8.70
C PRO A 385 24.41 -0.87 -7.40
N CYS A 386 24.31 -0.20 -6.25
CA CYS A 386 24.28 -0.83 -4.92
C CYS A 386 23.22 -1.95 -4.83
N GLU A 387 22.18 -1.89 -5.65
CA GLU A 387 21.08 -2.84 -5.77
C GLU A 387 21.47 -4.21 -6.35
N ILE A 388 22.65 -4.38 -6.98
CA ILE A 388 23.19 -5.71 -7.31
C ILE A 388 23.30 -6.58 -6.05
N GLN A 389 23.60 -5.97 -4.90
CA GLN A 389 23.72 -6.66 -3.61
C GLN A 389 22.39 -7.25 -3.11
N LEU A 390 21.27 -6.98 -3.81
CA LEU A 390 19.92 -7.45 -3.49
C LEU A 390 19.52 -8.72 -4.27
N ALA A 391 20.36 -9.23 -5.18
CA ALA A 391 20.14 -10.49 -5.87
C ALA A 391 20.34 -11.68 -4.92
N THR A 392 19.55 -12.75 -5.08
CA THR A 392 19.84 -14.02 -4.38
C THR A 392 21.22 -14.55 -4.78
N LYS A 393 21.84 -15.42 -3.99
CA LYS A 393 23.19 -15.96 -4.29
C LYS A 393 23.29 -16.54 -5.70
N ASN A 394 22.26 -17.25 -6.16
CA ASN A 394 22.22 -17.87 -7.49
C ASN A 394 22.05 -16.83 -8.60
N GLU A 395 21.20 -15.81 -8.38
CA GLU A 395 21.03 -14.71 -9.33
C GLU A 395 22.29 -13.85 -9.45
N ALA A 396 22.91 -13.53 -8.31
CA ALA A 396 24.15 -12.78 -8.27
C ALA A 396 25.25 -13.53 -9.02
N ALA A 397 25.39 -14.84 -8.78
CA ALA A 397 26.37 -15.67 -9.47
C ALA A 397 26.15 -15.70 -10.98
N TYR A 398 24.91 -15.94 -11.43
CA TYR A 398 24.58 -15.92 -12.85
C TYR A 398 24.90 -14.56 -13.50
N ILE A 399 24.48 -13.46 -12.87
CA ILE A 399 24.71 -12.11 -13.40
C ILE A 399 26.21 -11.80 -13.50
N LEU A 400 26.96 -12.11 -12.45
CA LEU A 400 28.39 -11.83 -12.39
C LEU A 400 29.17 -12.71 -13.38
N GLU A 401 28.78 -13.98 -13.60
CA GLU A 401 29.33 -14.84 -14.66
C GLU A 401 29.09 -14.25 -16.06
N GLN A 402 27.87 -13.73 -16.32
CA GLN A 402 27.59 -13.06 -17.59
C GLN A 402 28.41 -11.78 -17.77
N LEU A 403 28.59 -10.98 -16.71
CA LEU A 403 29.43 -9.79 -16.75
C LEU A 403 30.92 -10.11 -16.95
N ASP A 404 31.40 -11.21 -16.37
CA ASP A 404 32.75 -11.74 -16.59
C ASP A 404 32.96 -12.16 -18.06
N SER A 405 31.98 -12.89 -18.63
CA SER A 405 32.00 -13.28 -20.06
C SER A 405 32.00 -12.10 -21.03
N LEU A 406 31.44 -10.96 -20.61
CA LEU A 406 31.42 -9.71 -21.36
C LEU A 406 32.68 -8.85 -21.13
N GLY A 407 33.60 -9.31 -20.27
CA GLY A 407 34.85 -8.62 -19.95
C GLY A 407 34.66 -7.30 -19.20
N VAL A 408 33.56 -7.17 -18.45
CA VAL A 408 33.22 -5.96 -17.66
C VAL A 408 33.28 -6.20 -16.14
N PHE A 409 33.61 -7.42 -15.73
CA PHE A 409 33.85 -7.82 -14.35
C PHE A 409 34.97 -8.86 -14.34
N ASP A 410 35.77 -8.92 -13.28
CA ASP A 410 36.72 -10.01 -13.04
C ASP A 410 36.31 -10.74 -11.77
N TRP A 411 35.76 -11.95 -11.97
CA TRP A 411 35.29 -12.79 -10.88
C TRP A 411 36.42 -13.18 -9.91
N SER A 412 37.63 -13.42 -10.42
CA SER A 412 38.75 -13.94 -9.65
C SER A 412 39.29 -12.91 -8.64
N SER A 413 39.27 -11.63 -9.00
CA SER A 413 39.68 -10.53 -8.13
C SER A 413 38.53 -9.86 -7.38
N SER A 414 37.28 -10.29 -7.62
CA SER A 414 36.05 -9.66 -7.09
C SER A 414 36.04 -8.14 -7.33
N SER A 415 36.60 -7.71 -8.46
CA SER A 415 36.91 -6.31 -8.71
C SER A 415 36.35 -5.83 -10.04
N PHE A 416 35.82 -4.62 -10.00
CA PHE A 416 35.34 -3.87 -11.16
C PHE A 416 36.40 -2.85 -11.62
N ILE A 417 37.60 -2.86 -11.02
CA ILE A 417 38.55 -1.73 -11.08
C ILE A 417 39.39 -1.73 -12.37
N LYS A 418 39.21 -2.69 -13.28
CA LYS A 418 39.87 -2.70 -14.60
C LYS A 418 38.88 -2.78 -15.77
N ILE A 419 37.77 -2.05 -15.69
CA ILE A 419 36.81 -2.00 -16.80
C ILE A 419 37.44 -1.25 -17.96
N ASN A 420 37.81 -2.00 -19.00
CA ASN A 420 38.21 -1.46 -20.28
C ASN A 420 36.99 -0.82 -20.95
N ASP A 421 37.04 0.48 -21.23
CA ASP A 421 35.94 1.22 -21.88
C ASP A 421 35.53 0.62 -23.23
N LYS A 422 36.47 -0.06 -23.93
CA LYS A 422 36.18 -0.82 -25.15
C LYS A 422 35.31 -2.05 -24.88
N SER A 423 35.59 -2.79 -23.80
CA SER A 423 34.80 -3.95 -23.39
C SER A 423 33.41 -3.53 -22.92
N LEU A 424 33.30 -2.46 -22.13
CA LEU A 424 32.01 -1.91 -21.69
C LEU A 424 31.16 -1.44 -22.87
N SER A 425 31.75 -0.71 -23.82
CA SER A 425 31.05 -0.27 -25.02
C SER A 425 30.55 -1.45 -25.86
N SER A 426 31.38 -2.48 -26.01
CA SER A 426 31.02 -3.71 -26.71
C SER A 426 29.90 -4.48 -25.99
N ALA A 427 29.95 -4.56 -24.66
CA ALA A 427 28.94 -5.21 -23.83
C ALA A 427 27.59 -4.48 -23.88
N ILE A 428 27.60 -3.13 -23.88
CA ILE A 428 26.39 -2.34 -24.06
C ILE A 428 25.81 -2.56 -25.46
N LEU A 429 26.63 -2.53 -26.50
CA LEU A 429 26.16 -2.84 -27.86
C LEU A 429 25.60 -4.26 -27.97
N ALA A 430 26.21 -5.24 -27.30
CA ALA A 430 25.77 -6.63 -27.33
C ALA A 430 24.43 -6.86 -26.61
N THR A 431 24.12 -6.05 -25.59
CA THR A 431 22.98 -6.29 -24.69
C THR A 431 21.84 -5.31 -24.89
N PHE A 432 22.08 -4.12 -25.45
CA PHE A 432 21.08 -3.11 -25.79
C PHE A 432 20.81 -3.13 -27.30
N ASN A 433 19.62 -2.70 -27.73
CA ASN A 433 19.25 -2.56 -29.15
C ASN A 433 19.30 -3.84 -30.03
N PHE A 434 19.23 -5.02 -29.45
CA PHE A 434 19.16 -6.28 -30.19
C PHE A 434 17.83 -7.01 -29.99
N GLU A 435 17.43 -7.82 -30.98
CA GLU A 435 16.28 -8.72 -30.81
C GLU A 435 16.49 -9.63 -29.60
N ASP A 436 15.65 -9.44 -28.58
CA ASP A 436 15.73 -10.20 -27.32
C ASP A 436 15.49 -11.72 -27.51
N SER A 437 15.09 -12.13 -28.71
CA SER A 437 14.89 -13.52 -29.15
C SER A 437 16.11 -14.41 -28.91
N ARG A 438 17.33 -13.85 -28.92
CA ARG A 438 18.58 -14.59 -28.64
C ARG A 438 18.80 -14.95 -27.18
N TYR A 439 18.22 -14.20 -26.25
CA TYR A 439 18.33 -14.46 -24.80
C TYR A 439 17.21 -15.36 -24.26
N LEU A 440 16.21 -15.64 -25.10
CA LEU A 440 15.06 -16.47 -24.77
C LEU A 440 15.23 -17.95 -25.18
N LYS A 441 16.29 -18.29 -25.93
CA LYS A 441 16.61 -19.66 -26.32
C LYS A 441 16.97 -20.54 -25.13
#